data_AF-A0A937XW91-F1
#
_entry.id   AF-A0A937XW91-F1
#
_cell.length_a   1.000
_cell.length_b   1.000
_cell.length_c   1.000
_cell.angle_alpha   90.00
_cell.angle_beta   90.00
_cell.angle_gamma   90.00
#
_symmetry.space_group_name_H-M   'P 1'
#
loop_
_entity.id
_entity.type
_entity.pdbx_description
1 polymer ?
#
loop_
_entity_poly.entity_id
_entity_poly.type
_entity_poly.pdbx_seq_one_letter_code
_entity_poly.pdbx_strand_id
1 'polypeptide(L)'
;MSIRTAALVLLLAGCASGPPPPDWQLEARAALQGFEKHYLEGNSKLAEAEFARAKNEIRRTGRGDLMARAELIRCAARTAGLEIDHCPGFEALRRDAGPEELAYADYLVGKGKHAVSEDALSRLVAAGVAFRTAAVTPAQIAAAIDLASAQGWRRPLLAWLEVEAKRAEAAGDREAAQRLRRRMAVVLGKN
;
A
#
# COMPACT_ATOMS: atom_id res chain seq x y z
N MET A 1 24.26 -32.99 49.74
CA MET A 1 23.24 -33.72 48.96
C MET A 1 22.79 -32.81 47.84
N SER A 2 23.31 -33.02 46.62
CA SER A 2 23.13 -32.12 45.47
C SER A 2 21.77 -32.29 44.81
N ILE A 3 21.05 -31.19 44.57
CA ILE A 3 19.84 -31.17 43.74
C ILE A 3 20.24 -30.56 42.38
N ARG A 4 20.15 -31.39 41.33
CA ARG A 4 20.49 -31.06 39.95
C ARG A 4 19.32 -30.30 39.30
N THR A 5 19.57 -29.08 38.86
CA THR A 5 18.65 -28.28 38.02
C THR A 5 18.64 -28.87 36.61
N ALA A 6 17.54 -29.49 36.22
CA ALA A 6 17.32 -29.96 34.85
C ALA A 6 16.78 -28.80 33.99
N ALA A 7 17.63 -28.27 33.11
CA ALA A 7 17.22 -27.33 32.07
C ALA A 7 16.53 -28.11 30.94
N LEU A 8 15.20 -27.99 30.84
CA LEU A 8 14.41 -28.53 29.74
C LEU A 8 14.48 -27.55 28.57
N VAL A 9 15.33 -27.84 27.58
CA VAL A 9 15.38 -27.11 26.31
C VAL A 9 14.22 -27.59 25.43
N LEU A 10 13.15 -26.80 25.32
CA LEU A 10 12.12 -27.01 24.30
C LEU A 10 12.67 -26.58 22.93
N LEU A 11 13.01 -27.56 22.09
CA LEU A 11 13.27 -27.37 20.67
C LEU A 11 11.95 -27.16 19.94
N LEU A 12 11.69 -25.93 19.49
CA LEU A 12 10.62 -25.60 18.54
C LEU A 12 10.99 -26.20 17.17
N ALA A 13 10.50 -27.42 16.89
CA ALA A 13 10.52 -28.00 15.55
C ALA A 13 9.42 -27.33 14.71
N GLY A 14 9.77 -26.25 13.99
CA GLY A 14 8.91 -25.68 12.96
C GLY A 14 8.83 -26.62 11.77
N CYS A 15 7.66 -27.21 11.52
CA CYS A 15 7.39 -28.03 10.33
C CYS A 15 7.31 -27.15 9.07
N ALA A 16 8.45 -26.79 8.51
CA ALA A 16 8.56 -26.25 7.16
C ALA A 16 8.98 -27.38 6.20
N SER A 17 8.08 -28.30 5.88
CA SER A 17 8.37 -29.47 5.02
C SER A 17 7.32 -29.73 3.93
N GLY A 18 6.65 -28.68 3.45
CA GLY A 18 5.79 -28.74 2.26
C GLY A 18 6.61 -28.64 0.96
N PRO A 19 6.08 -29.13 -0.18
CA PRO A 19 6.69 -28.85 -1.47
C PRO A 19 6.76 -27.34 -1.72
N PRO A 20 7.75 -26.85 -2.52
CA PRO A 20 7.84 -25.44 -2.85
C PRO A 20 6.55 -24.95 -3.53
N PRO A 21 6.21 -23.65 -3.40
CA PRO A 21 5.08 -23.09 -4.10
C PRO A 21 5.27 -23.27 -5.62
N PRO A 22 4.19 -23.52 -6.38
CA PRO A 22 4.26 -23.63 -7.83
C PRO A 22 4.68 -22.31 -8.48
N ASP A 23 5.33 -22.38 -9.63
CA ASP A 23 5.95 -21.23 -10.33
C ASP A 23 4.99 -20.04 -10.51
N TRP A 24 3.73 -20.30 -10.89
CA TRP A 24 2.74 -19.23 -11.08
C TRP A 24 2.55 -18.36 -9.82
N GLN A 25 2.74 -18.92 -8.61
CA GLN A 25 2.65 -18.14 -7.37
C GLN A 25 3.84 -17.22 -7.19
N LEU A 26 5.04 -17.66 -7.58
CA LEU A 26 6.25 -16.85 -7.51
C LEU A 26 6.18 -15.73 -8.54
N GLU A 27 5.80 -16.04 -9.78
CA GLU A 27 5.64 -15.07 -10.86
C GLU A 27 4.54 -14.04 -10.55
N ALA A 28 3.39 -14.48 -10.03
CA ALA A 28 2.33 -13.55 -9.62
C ALA A 28 2.78 -12.60 -8.51
N ARG A 29 3.51 -13.10 -7.48
CA ARG A 29 4.05 -12.25 -6.41
C ARG A 29 5.08 -11.25 -6.92
N ALA A 30 6.01 -11.70 -7.77
CA ALA A 30 7.02 -10.84 -8.37
C ALA A 30 6.38 -9.74 -9.22
N ALA A 31 5.37 -10.08 -10.04
CA ALA A 31 4.63 -9.11 -10.82
C ALA A 31 3.84 -8.12 -9.95
N LEU A 32 3.21 -8.56 -8.85
CA LEU A 32 2.53 -7.64 -7.91
C LEU A 32 3.51 -6.67 -7.23
N GLN A 33 4.68 -7.15 -6.80
CA GLN A 33 5.75 -6.30 -6.26
C GLN A 33 6.26 -5.29 -7.31
N GLY A 34 6.41 -5.74 -8.56
CA GLY A 34 6.74 -4.88 -9.70
C GLY A 34 5.68 -3.79 -9.93
N PHE A 35 4.40 -4.14 -9.85
CA PHE A 35 3.30 -3.18 -9.93
C PHE A 35 3.41 -2.13 -8.83
N GLU A 36 3.53 -2.54 -7.56
CA GLU A 36 3.60 -1.60 -6.43
C GLU A 36 4.78 -0.63 -6.59
N LYS A 37 5.97 -1.17 -6.87
CA LYS A 37 7.18 -0.38 -7.10
C LYS A 37 6.96 0.66 -8.20
N HIS A 38 6.59 0.21 -9.39
CA HIS A 38 6.44 1.10 -10.53
C HIS A 38 5.29 2.09 -10.35
N TYR A 39 4.21 1.70 -9.70
CA TYR A 39 3.08 2.57 -9.42
C TYR A 39 3.50 3.72 -8.50
N LEU A 40 4.19 3.42 -7.39
CA LEU A 40 4.64 4.39 -6.38
C LEU A 40 5.73 5.33 -6.92
N GLU A 41 6.65 4.83 -7.75
CA GLU A 41 7.63 5.64 -8.51
C GLU A 41 6.96 6.52 -9.59
N GLY A 42 5.68 6.26 -9.89
CA GLY A 42 4.90 7.00 -10.87
C GLY A 42 5.11 6.55 -12.33
N ASN A 43 5.64 5.35 -12.54
CA ASN A 43 5.83 4.68 -13.83
C ASN A 43 4.57 3.91 -14.25
N SER A 44 3.44 4.62 -14.47
CA SER A 44 2.11 4.00 -14.71
C SER A 44 2.08 2.93 -15.79
N LYS A 45 2.78 3.13 -16.92
CA LYS A 45 2.76 2.16 -18.01
C LYS A 45 3.39 0.82 -17.61
N LEU A 46 4.50 0.88 -16.88
CA LEU A 46 5.17 -0.32 -16.37
C LEU A 46 4.34 -0.97 -15.26
N ALA A 47 3.77 -0.15 -14.36
CA ALA A 47 2.88 -0.65 -13.32
C ALA A 47 1.70 -1.45 -13.90
N GLU A 48 0.98 -0.91 -14.88
CA GLU A 48 -0.14 -1.63 -15.51
C GLU A 48 0.31 -2.88 -16.27
N ALA A 49 1.50 -2.86 -16.88
CA ALA A 49 2.06 -4.05 -17.51
C ALA A 49 2.35 -5.17 -16.48
N GLU A 50 2.93 -4.83 -15.34
CA GLU A 50 3.15 -5.75 -14.23
C GLU A 50 1.84 -6.28 -13.64
N PHE A 51 0.87 -5.40 -13.43
CA PHE A 51 -0.43 -5.81 -12.92
C PHE A 51 -1.16 -6.76 -13.88
N ALA A 52 -1.09 -6.49 -15.19
CA ALA A 52 -1.61 -7.38 -16.21
C ALA A 52 -0.90 -8.75 -16.20
N ARG A 53 0.42 -8.78 -15.99
CA ARG A 53 1.17 -10.05 -15.80
C ARG A 53 0.67 -10.83 -14.61
N ALA A 54 0.56 -10.20 -13.43
CA ALA A 54 0.05 -10.86 -12.23
C ALA A 54 -1.35 -11.46 -12.45
N LYS A 55 -2.25 -10.71 -13.09
CA LYS A 55 -3.61 -11.18 -13.42
C LYS A 55 -3.59 -12.37 -14.38
N ASN A 56 -2.66 -12.40 -15.33
CA ASN A 56 -2.53 -13.53 -16.26
C ASN A 56 -2.13 -14.82 -15.55
N GLU A 57 -1.17 -14.75 -14.62
CA GLU A 57 -0.78 -15.91 -13.82
C GLU A 57 -1.94 -16.43 -12.96
N ILE A 58 -2.63 -15.53 -12.25
CA ILE A 58 -3.73 -15.90 -11.36
C ILE A 58 -4.91 -16.47 -12.15
N ARG A 59 -5.28 -15.86 -13.29
CA ARG A 59 -6.43 -16.28 -14.10
C ARG A 59 -6.33 -17.73 -14.56
N ARG A 60 -5.12 -18.24 -14.84
CA ARG A 60 -4.89 -19.64 -15.27
C ARG A 60 -5.30 -20.67 -14.21
N THR A 61 -5.44 -20.24 -12.96
CA THR A 61 -5.83 -21.10 -11.83
C THR A 61 -7.33 -21.11 -11.55
N GLY A 62 -8.09 -20.18 -12.13
CA GLY A 62 -9.52 -19.99 -11.82
C GLY A 62 -9.81 -19.47 -10.40
N ARG A 63 -8.79 -19.04 -9.65
CA ARG A 63 -8.93 -18.60 -8.26
C ARG A 63 -9.39 -17.14 -8.15
N GLY A 64 -10.71 -16.95 -8.07
CA GLY A 64 -11.35 -15.64 -7.90
C GLY A 64 -10.90 -14.91 -6.63
N ASP A 65 -10.70 -15.64 -5.53
CA ASP A 65 -10.22 -15.09 -4.25
C ASP A 65 -8.81 -14.48 -4.36
N LEU A 66 -7.92 -15.10 -5.15
CA LEU A 66 -6.57 -14.57 -5.39
C LEU A 66 -6.60 -13.37 -6.34
N MET A 67 -7.52 -13.36 -7.31
CA MET A 67 -7.73 -12.21 -8.17
C MET A 67 -8.25 -11.01 -7.35
N ALA A 68 -9.15 -11.25 -6.39
CA ALA A 68 -9.66 -10.23 -5.49
C ALA A 68 -8.53 -9.64 -4.63
N ARG A 69 -7.63 -10.47 -4.09
CA ARG A 69 -6.44 -10.02 -3.35
C ARG A 69 -5.51 -9.15 -4.21
N ALA A 70 -5.27 -9.53 -5.46
CA ALA A 70 -4.48 -8.72 -6.39
C ALA A 70 -5.11 -7.32 -6.61
N GLU A 71 -6.44 -7.27 -6.78
CA GLU A 71 -7.16 -5.99 -6.93
C GLU A 71 -7.14 -5.14 -5.65
N LEU A 72 -7.11 -5.75 -4.47
CA LEU A 72 -6.92 -5.03 -3.20
C LEU A 72 -5.52 -4.43 -3.07
N ILE A 73 -4.48 -5.11 -3.54
CA ILE A 73 -3.12 -4.56 -3.61
C ILE A 73 -3.10 -3.28 -4.47
N ARG A 74 -3.76 -3.33 -5.64
CA ARG A 74 -3.91 -2.14 -6.49
C ARG A 74 -4.66 -1.03 -5.78
N CYS A 75 -5.77 -1.33 -5.10
CA CYS A 75 -6.53 -0.32 -4.37
C CYS A 75 -5.72 0.31 -3.22
N ALA A 76 -4.94 -0.48 -2.50
CA ALA A 76 -4.07 0.00 -1.44
C ALA A 76 -3.01 0.97 -1.97
N ALA A 77 -2.29 0.59 -3.03
CA ALA A 77 -1.30 1.46 -3.66
C ALA A 77 -1.91 2.80 -4.12
N ARG A 78 -3.12 2.76 -4.71
CA ARG A 78 -3.87 3.96 -5.13
C ARG A 78 -4.30 4.82 -3.94
N THR A 79 -4.75 4.19 -2.85
CA THR A 79 -5.11 4.88 -1.60
C THR A 79 -3.90 5.60 -0.99
N ALA A 80 -2.72 4.98 -0.99
CA ALA A 80 -1.47 5.61 -0.55
C ALA A 80 -1.08 6.82 -1.41
N GLY A 81 -1.40 6.78 -2.71
CA GLY A 81 -1.26 7.88 -3.67
C GLY A 81 -2.40 8.90 -3.67
N LEU A 82 -3.34 8.82 -2.71
CA LEU A 82 -4.56 9.63 -2.62
C LEU A 82 -5.46 9.59 -3.87
N GLU A 83 -5.37 8.53 -4.67
CA GLU A 83 -6.35 8.20 -5.70
C GLU A 83 -7.54 7.47 -5.04
N ILE A 84 -8.38 8.24 -4.35
CA ILE A 84 -9.48 7.71 -3.53
C ILE A 84 -10.69 7.34 -4.40
N ASP A 85 -10.99 6.06 -4.52
CA ASP A 85 -12.20 5.52 -5.16
C ASP A 85 -12.80 4.35 -4.35
N HIS A 86 -13.76 3.61 -4.90
CA HIS A 86 -14.38 2.46 -4.20
C HIS A 86 -13.77 1.11 -4.59
N CYS A 87 -12.47 1.07 -4.92
CA CYS A 87 -11.77 -0.15 -5.35
C CYS A 87 -12.51 -0.91 -6.46
N PRO A 88 -12.87 -0.29 -7.61
CA PRO A 88 -13.78 -0.88 -8.59
C PRO A 88 -13.34 -2.26 -9.12
N GLY A 89 -12.03 -2.52 -9.20
CA GLY A 89 -11.50 -3.83 -9.58
C GLY A 89 -11.81 -4.94 -8.57
N PHE A 90 -11.75 -4.62 -7.27
CA PHE A 90 -12.13 -5.55 -6.21
C PHE A 90 -13.65 -5.74 -6.16
N GLU A 91 -14.43 -4.67 -6.31
CA GLU A 91 -15.90 -4.75 -6.23
C GLU A 91 -16.49 -5.70 -7.28
N ALA A 92 -15.89 -5.79 -8.47
CA ALA A 92 -16.26 -6.78 -9.48
C ALA A 92 -16.05 -8.24 -9.06
N LEU A 93 -15.18 -8.49 -8.07
CA LEU A 93 -14.78 -9.80 -7.57
C LEU A 93 -15.25 -10.06 -6.13
N ARG A 94 -15.99 -9.11 -5.53
CA ARG A 94 -16.36 -9.14 -4.10
C ARG A 94 -17.08 -10.42 -3.68
N ARG A 95 -17.82 -11.05 -4.59
CA ARG A 95 -18.55 -12.31 -4.35
C ARG A 95 -17.63 -13.52 -4.17
N ASP A 96 -16.44 -13.48 -4.74
CA ASP A 96 -15.45 -14.57 -4.68
C ASP A 96 -14.42 -14.36 -3.56
N ALA A 97 -14.51 -13.24 -2.84
CA ALA A 97 -13.57 -12.81 -1.81
C ALA A 97 -13.83 -13.51 -0.46
N GLY A 98 -12.76 -13.83 0.26
CA GLY A 98 -12.85 -14.34 1.63
C GLY A 98 -13.14 -13.24 2.66
N PRO A 99 -13.37 -13.60 3.93
CA PRO A 99 -13.67 -12.63 4.99
C PRO A 99 -12.53 -11.64 5.24
N GLU A 100 -11.27 -12.05 5.09
CA GLU A 100 -10.11 -11.18 5.24
C GLU A 100 -10.06 -10.10 4.15
N GLU A 101 -10.28 -10.48 2.89
CA GLU A 101 -10.36 -9.55 1.77
C GLU A 101 -11.48 -8.54 1.96
N LEU A 102 -12.67 -9.00 2.39
CA LEU A 102 -13.82 -8.14 2.64
C LEU A 102 -13.52 -7.11 3.73
N ALA A 103 -12.92 -7.53 4.84
CA ALA A 103 -12.54 -6.63 5.93
C ALA A 103 -11.49 -5.59 5.48
N TYR A 104 -10.51 -6.00 4.67
CA TYR A 104 -9.52 -5.07 4.14
C TYR A 104 -10.12 -4.09 3.12
N ALA A 105 -11.02 -4.55 2.25
CA ALA A 105 -11.77 -3.68 1.34
C ALA A 105 -12.57 -2.61 2.09
N ASP A 106 -13.30 -3.03 3.13
CA ASP A 106 -14.10 -2.13 3.96
C ASP A 106 -13.21 -1.10 4.68
N TYR A 107 -12.01 -1.50 5.13
CA TYR A 107 -11.01 -0.58 5.66
C TYR A 107 -10.51 0.44 4.62
N LEU A 108 -10.12 0.00 3.41
CA LEU A 108 -9.64 0.87 2.34
C LEU A 108 -10.68 1.92 1.93
N VAL A 109 -11.97 1.60 2.04
CA VAL A 109 -13.07 2.55 1.78
C VAL A 109 -13.53 3.34 3.01
N GLY A 110 -12.83 3.23 4.15
CA GLY A 110 -13.09 4.00 5.37
C GLY A 110 -14.28 3.50 6.21
N LYS A 111 -14.75 2.27 5.98
CA LYS A 111 -15.88 1.66 6.70
C LYS A 111 -15.45 0.63 7.77
N GLY A 112 -14.16 0.31 7.83
CA GLY A 112 -13.62 -0.72 8.72
C GLY A 112 -12.34 -0.30 9.45
N LYS A 113 -11.81 -1.23 10.24
CA LYS A 113 -10.51 -1.11 10.91
C LYS A 113 -9.55 -2.17 10.36
N HIS A 114 -8.27 -1.84 10.31
CA HIS A 114 -7.21 -2.77 9.91
C HIS A 114 -5.95 -2.49 10.74
N ALA A 115 -5.19 -3.54 11.05
CA ALA A 115 -3.93 -3.41 11.75
C ALA A 115 -2.89 -2.79 10.81
N VAL A 116 -2.29 -1.66 11.20
CA VAL A 116 -1.25 -1.02 10.42
C VAL A 116 0.08 -1.63 10.82
N SER A 117 0.79 -2.23 9.88
CA SER A 117 2.15 -2.74 10.08
C SER A 117 3.19 -1.62 9.93
N GLU A 118 4.44 -1.90 10.35
CA GLU A 118 5.59 -0.99 10.23
C GLU A 118 6.05 -0.75 8.79
N ASP A 119 5.54 -1.52 7.83
CA ASP A 119 5.82 -1.33 6.42
C ASP A 119 5.42 0.09 5.95
N ALA A 120 6.25 0.67 5.07
CA ALA A 120 6.08 2.04 4.61
C ALA A 120 4.80 2.22 3.79
N LEU A 121 4.44 1.25 2.95
CA LEU A 121 3.22 1.33 2.15
C LEU A 121 2.00 1.20 3.07
N SER A 122 2.01 0.24 4.00
CA SER A 122 0.98 0.09 5.04
C SER A 122 0.67 1.39 5.79
N ARG A 123 1.71 2.13 6.21
CA ARG A 123 1.54 3.43 6.89
C ARG A 123 0.97 4.52 5.97
N LEU A 124 1.37 4.58 4.70
CA LEU A 124 0.78 5.51 3.73
C LEU A 124 -0.67 5.17 3.40
N VAL A 125 -1.02 3.89 3.31
CA VAL A 125 -2.41 3.45 3.14
C VAL A 125 -3.25 3.94 4.31
N ALA A 126 -2.75 3.78 5.55
CA ALA A 126 -3.44 4.27 6.73
C ALA A 126 -3.65 5.79 6.73
N ALA A 127 -2.63 6.55 6.31
CA ALA A 127 -2.77 7.99 6.11
C ALA A 127 -3.81 8.33 5.03
N GLY A 128 -3.84 7.59 3.91
CA GLY A 128 -4.82 7.76 2.84
C GLY A 128 -6.26 7.44 3.28
N VAL A 129 -6.46 6.39 4.10
CA VAL A 129 -7.76 6.08 4.69
C VAL A 129 -8.19 7.17 5.67
N ALA A 130 -7.28 7.68 6.51
CA ALA A 130 -7.58 8.82 7.40
C ALA A 130 -7.91 10.10 6.60
N PHE A 131 -7.25 10.31 5.46
CA PHE A 131 -7.56 11.44 4.57
C PHE A 131 -8.97 11.30 3.98
N ARG A 132 -9.32 10.11 3.49
CA ARG A 132 -10.67 9.81 2.97
C ARG A 132 -11.78 10.09 3.98
N THR A 133 -11.56 9.76 5.25
CA THR A 133 -12.55 9.93 6.32
C THR A 133 -12.47 11.31 7.01
N ALA A 134 -11.69 12.24 6.45
CA ALA A 134 -11.45 13.57 7.02
C ALA A 134 -10.89 13.55 8.47
N ALA A 135 -10.20 12.47 8.84
CA ALA A 135 -9.59 12.27 10.15
C ALA A 135 -8.06 12.50 10.15
N VAL A 136 -7.46 12.78 8.99
CA VAL A 136 -6.02 13.01 8.87
C VAL A 136 -5.59 14.31 9.57
N THR A 137 -4.53 14.22 10.36
CA THR A 137 -3.95 15.35 11.09
C THR A 137 -2.80 16.01 10.32
N PRO A 138 -2.45 17.27 10.63
CA PRO A 138 -1.23 17.92 10.10
C PRO A 138 0.05 17.10 10.29
N ALA A 139 0.19 16.45 11.46
CA ALA A 139 1.33 15.59 11.75
C ALA A 139 1.37 14.33 10.85
N GLN A 140 0.21 13.74 10.55
CA GLN A 140 0.13 12.60 9.62
C GLN A 140 0.43 13.01 8.17
N ILE A 141 0.03 14.20 7.75
CA ILE A 141 0.38 14.73 6.42
C ILE A 141 1.91 14.91 6.31
N ALA A 142 2.54 15.53 7.31
CA ALA A 142 3.99 15.69 7.33
C ALA A 142 4.71 14.34 7.31
N ALA A 143 4.28 13.39 8.14
CA ALA A 143 4.85 12.03 8.17
C ALA A 143 4.68 11.30 6.84
N ALA A 144 3.56 11.47 6.14
CA ALA A 144 3.34 10.87 4.82
C ALA A 144 4.27 11.45 3.75
N ILE A 145 4.51 12.77 3.78
CA ILE A 145 5.48 13.44 2.90
C ILE A 145 6.90 12.90 3.15
N ASP A 146 7.32 12.82 4.41
CA ASP A 146 8.66 12.37 4.77
C ASP A 146 8.88 10.91 4.38
N LEU A 147 7.89 10.05 4.65
CA LEU A 147 7.92 8.64 4.28
C LEU A 147 7.99 8.43 2.77
N ALA A 148 7.12 9.09 2.00
CA ALA A 148 7.14 8.99 0.54
C ALA A 148 8.44 9.57 -0.06
N SER A 149 8.96 10.65 0.52
CA SER A 149 10.23 11.26 0.11
C SER A 149 11.42 10.35 0.37
N ALA A 150 11.49 9.72 1.56
CA ALA A 150 12.58 8.82 1.95
C ALA A 150 12.63 7.57 1.06
N GLN A 151 11.46 7.07 0.65
CA GLN A 151 11.34 5.90 -0.23
C GLN A 151 11.54 6.22 -1.72
N GLY A 152 11.64 7.50 -2.10
CA GLY A 152 11.68 7.90 -3.51
C GLY A 152 10.35 7.68 -4.24
N TRP A 153 9.24 7.56 -3.51
CA TRP A 153 7.91 7.30 -4.08
C TRP A 153 7.27 8.57 -4.59
N ARG A 154 7.61 8.91 -5.83
CA ARG A 154 7.20 10.14 -6.52
C ARG A 154 5.69 10.39 -6.51
N ARG A 155 4.87 9.36 -6.78
CA ARG A 155 3.42 9.50 -6.90
C ARG A 155 2.76 9.94 -5.57
N PRO A 156 2.90 9.18 -4.46
CA PRO A 156 2.36 9.64 -3.18
C PRO A 156 3.03 10.93 -2.70
N LEU A 157 4.34 11.13 -2.94
CA LEU A 157 5.01 12.39 -2.56
C LEU A 157 4.32 13.61 -3.17
N LEU A 158 4.02 13.57 -4.47
CA LEU A 158 3.32 14.68 -5.14
C LEU A 158 1.92 14.90 -4.58
N ALA A 159 1.18 13.82 -4.34
CA ALA A 159 -0.17 13.91 -3.80
C ALA A 159 -0.19 14.54 -2.40
N TRP A 160 0.68 14.11 -1.50
CA TRP A 160 0.75 14.63 -0.14
C TRP A 160 1.33 16.05 -0.07
N LEU A 161 2.28 16.41 -0.93
CA LEU A 161 2.75 17.80 -1.06
C LEU A 161 1.63 18.74 -1.51
N GLU A 162 0.74 18.28 -2.40
CA GLU A 162 -0.41 19.06 -2.84
C GLU A 162 -1.41 19.29 -1.69
N VAL A 163 -1.67 18.27 -0.87
CA VAL A 163 -2.50 18.39 0.33
C VAL A 163 -1.94 19.44 1.29
N GLU A 164 -0.63 19.39 1.57
CA GLU A 164 0.02 20.34 2.46
C GLU A 164 -0.01 21.77 1.91
N ALA A 165 0.21 21.95 0.60
CA ALA A 165 0.16 23.26 -0.05
C ALA A 165 -1.23 23.89 0.07
N LYS A 166 -2.28 23.10 -0.18
CA LYS A 166 -3.68 23.54 -0.01
C LYS A 166 -3.99 23.92 1.44
N ARG A 167 -3.47 23.17 2.42
CA ARG A 167 -3.64 23.51 3.85
C ARG A 167 -2.97 24.83 4.19
N ALA A 168 -1.74 25.04 3.74
CA ALA A 168 -1.00 26.29 3.98
C ALA A 168 -1.73 27.50 3.37
N GLU A 169 -2.31 27.35 2.17
CA GLU A 169 -3.14 28.39 1.55
C GLU A 169 -4.39 28.71 2.34
N ALA A 170 -5.11 27.68 2.80
CA ALA A 170 -6.30 27.85 3.62
C ALA A 170 -5.99 28.54 4.95
N ALA A 171 -4.78 28.35 5.49
CA ALA A 171 -4.28 29.03 6.67
C ALA A 171 -3.72 30.45 6.41
N GLY A 172 -3.69 30.91 5.15
CA GLY A 172 -3.12 32.20 4.77
C GLY A 172 -1.59 32.23 4.68
N ASP A 173 -0.91 31.11 4.92
CA ASP A 173 0.55 30.98 4.82
C ASP A 173 0.97 30.79 3.35
N ARG A 174 0.92 31.90 2.60
CA ARG A 174 1.30 31.95 1.19
C ARG A 174 2.75 31.58 0.95
N GLU A 175 3.64 31.87 1.90
CA GLU A 175 5.06 31.58 1.76
C GLU A 175 5.32 30.07 1.85
N ALA A 176 4.72 29.39 2.84
CA ALA A 176 4.79 27.93 2.93
C ALA A 176 4.20 27.24 1.70
N ALA A 177 3.03 27.70 1.24
CA ALA A 177 2.40 27.16 0.05
C ALA A 177 3.30 27.27 -1.20
N GLN A 178 3.97 28.41 -1.38
CA GLN A 178 4.92 28.59 -2.48
C GLN A 178 6.16 27.71 -2.34
N ARG A 179 6.69 27.52 -1.11
CA ARG A 179 7.80 26.59 -0.85
C ARG A 179 7.43 25.15 -1.26
N LEU A 180 6.23 24.70 -0.90
CA LEU A 180 5.73 23.36 -1.24
C LEU A 180 5.53 23.18 -2.75
N ARG A 181 4.96 24.19 -3.43
CA ARG A 181 4.84 24.18 -4.90
C ARG A 181 6.19 24.10 -5.60
N ARG A 182 7.20 24.82 -5.11
CA ARG A 182 8.57 24.72 -5.65
C ARG A 182 9.14 23.31 -5.46
N ARG A 183 8.92 22.68 -4.30
CA ARG A 183 9.32 21.29 -4.05
C ARG A 183 8.62 20.32 -5.02
N MET A 184 7.33 20.50 -5.29
CA MET A 184 6.61 19.71 -6.32
C MET A 184 7.21 19.92 -7.72
N ALA A 185 7.59 21.15 -8.08
CA ALA A 185 8.21 21.45 -9.38
C ALA A 185 9.53 20.68 -9.57
N VAL A 186 10.38 20.63 -8.53
CA VAL A 186 11.62 19.82 -8.51
C VAL A 186 11.31 18.33 -8.71
N VAL A 187 10.32 17.78 -7.99
CA VAL A 187 9.91 16.37 -8.14
C VAL A 187 9.37 16.06 -9.54
N LEU A 188 8.78 17.05 -10.21
CA LEU A 188 8.31 16.95 -11.59
C LEU A 188 9.39 17.22 -12.65
N GLY A 189 10.62 17.58 -12.25
CA GLY A 189 11.69 17.95 -13.17
C GLY A 189 11.43 19.25 -13.95
N LYS A 190 10.57 20.13 -13.43
CA LYS A 190 10.26 21.45 -14.00
C LYS A 190 11.16 22.48 -13.32
N ASN A 191 12.37 22.68 -13.86
CA ASN A 191 13.29 23.72 -13.42
C ASN A 191 13.52 24.73 -14.55
#